data_AF-A0A1W9MIT2-F1
#
_entry.id   AF-A0A1W9MIT2-F1
#
_cell.length_a   1.000
_cell.length_b   1.000
_cell.length_c   1.000
_cell.angle_alpha   90.00
_cell.angle_beta   90.00
_cell.angle_gamma   90.00
#
_symmetry.space_group_name_H-M   'P 1'
#
loop_
_entity.id
_entity.type
_entity.pdbx_description
1 polymer ?
#
loop_
_entity_poly.entity_id
_entity_poly.type
_entity_poly.pdbx_seq_one_letter_code
_entity_poly.pdbx_strand_id
1 'polypeptide(L)' 'MNRQCIKIVTDRRSQIIHLPKEFQFDTDELYIKKEGNNIILSPKPKSWKDFFEKTPLPSEDFMSERIDLNPQRRDDIF' A
#
# COMPACT_ATOMS: atom_id res chain seq x y z
N MET A 1 6.12 12.51 -16.19
CA MET A 1 5.52 11.16 -16.03
C MET A 1 5.83 10.36 -17.30
N ASN A 2 6.69 9.36 -17.22
CA ASN A 2 6.98 8.46 -18.34
C ASN A 2 5.90 7.37 -18.38
N ARG A 3 5.16 7.25 -19.48
CA ARG A 3 4.08 6.25 -19.66
C ARG A 3 4.43 5.39 -20.86
N GLN A 4 4.47 4.09 -20.67
CA GLN A 4 4.67 3.13 -21.74
C GLN A 4 3.45 2.22 -21.85
N CYS A 5 2.96 2.04 -23.08
CA CYS A 5 1.90 1.08 -23.35
C CYS A 5 2.52 -0.32 -23.42
N ILE A 6 1.97 -1.26 -22.66
CA ILE A 6 2.37 -2.67 -22.67
C ILE A 6 1.16 -3.53 -23.02
N LYS A 7 1.43 -4.71 -23.59
CA LYS A 7 0.40 -5.68 -23.92
C LYS A 7 0.14 -6.61 -22.74
N ILE A 8 -1.13 -6.86 -22.46
CA ILE A 8 -1.55 -7.89 -21.50
C ILE A 8 -1.64 -9.23 -22.22
N VAL A 9 -1.08 -10.27 -21.61
CA VAL A 9 -1.23 -11.66 -22.04
C VAL A 9 -2.19 -12.34 -21.08
N THR A 10 -3.19 -13.03 -21.61
CA THR A 10 -4.23 -13.68 -20.79
C THR A 10 -4.08 -15.19 -20.91
N ASP A 11 -4.05 -15.87 -19.76
CA ASP A 11 -4.30 -17.31 -19.67
C ASP A 11 -5.75 -17.55 -19.18
N ARG A 12 -6.23 -18.79 -19.20
CA ARG A 12 -7.62 -19.15 -18.86
C ARG A 12 -8.10 -18.64 -17.50
N ARG A 13 -7.19 -18.34 -16.56
CA ARG A 13 -7.53 -17.91 -15.18
C ARG A 13 -6.82 -16.64 -14.72
N SER A 14 -5.89 -16.08 -15.50
CA SER A 14 -5.07 -14.96 -15.05
C SER A 14 -4.64 -14.04 -16.19
N GLN A 15 -4.33 -12.80 -15.83
CA GLN A 15 -3.70 -11.83 -16.72
C GLN A 15 -2.25 -11.62 -16.29
N ILE A 16 -1.36 -11.54 -17.27
CA ILE A 16 0.07 -11.41 -17.10
C ILE A 16 0.52 -10.15 -17.86
N ILE A 17 1.37 -9.36 -17.22
CA ILE A 17 2.08 -8.25 -17.84
C ILE A 17 3.58 -8.52 -17.82
N HIS A 18 4.27 -8.17 -18.91
CA HIS A 18 5.72 -8.16 -18.94
C HIS A 18 6.21 -6.76 -18.61
N LEU A 19 6.85 -6.59 -17.45
CA LEU A 19 7.43 -5.31 -17.06
C LEU A 19 8.70 -5.03 -17.87
N PRO A 20 8.80 -3.88 -18.56
CA PRO A 20 10.05 -3.44 -19.17
C PRO A 20 11.15 -3.27 -18.10
N LYS A 21 12.41 -3.29 -18.54
CA LYS A 21 13.57 -3.29 -17.64
C LYS A 21 13.57 -2.09 -16.67
N GLU A 22 13.14 -0.92 -17.13
CA GLU A 22 13.04 0.30 -16.35
C GLU A 22 11.92 0.30 -15.28
N PHE A 23 10.98 -0.65 -15.35
CA PHE A 23 9.87 -0.81 -14.39
C PHE A 23 9.99 -2.08 -13.54
N GLN A 24 11.14 -2.77 -13.55
CA GLN A 24 11.36 -3.96 -12.74
C GLN A 24 11.47 -3.60 -11.25
N PHE A 25 10.91 -4.46 -10.40
CA PHE A 25 11.04 -4.37 -8.95
C PHE A 25 12.27 -5.14 -8.48
N ASP A 26 12.88 -4.70 -7.39
CA ASP A 26 13.98 -5.37 -6.68
C ASP A 26 13.48 -6.42 -5.66
N THR A 27 12.17 -6.67 -5.64
CA THR A 27 11.49 -7.59 -4.72
C THR A 27 10.72 -8.67 -5.47
N ASP A 28 10.53 -9.79 -4.80
CA ASP A 28 9.80 -10.98 -5.26
C ASP A 28 8.30 -10.92 -4.97
N GLU A 29 7.89 -10.15 -3.95
CA GLU A 29 6.48 -9.98 -3.56
C GLU A 29 6.03 -8.52 -3.66
N LEU A 30 4.80 -8.32 -4.17
CA LEU A 30 4.15 -7.02 -4.30
C LEU A 30 2.76 -7.07 -3.66
N TYR A 31 2.34 -5.93 -3.11
CA TYR A 31 0.92 -5.66 -2.85
C TYR A 31 0.23 -5.22 -4.14
N ILE A 32 -1.01 -5.67 -4.31
CA ILE A 32 -1.90 -5.23 -5.38
C ILE A 32 -3.11 -4.52 -4.77
N LYS A 33 -3.34 -3.27 -5.19
CA LYS A 33 -4.48 -2.45 -4.76
C LYS A 33 -5.22 -1.92 -5.99
N LYS A 34 -6.55 -1.92 -5.93
CA LYS A 34 -7.40 -1.28 -6.95
C LYS A 34 -7.93 0.05 -6.43
N GLU A 35 -7.72 1.12 -7.18
CA GLU A 35 -8.27 2.46 -6.91
C GLU A 35 -8.99 2.98 -8.15
N GLY A 36 -10.32 2.91 -8.14
CA GLY A 36 -11.14 3.19 -9.31
C GLY A 36 -10.79 2.24 -10.46
N ASN A 37 -10.29 2.81 -11.56
CA ASN A 37 -9.84 2.06 -12.74
C ASN A 37 -8.33 1.75 -12.73
N ASN A 38 -7.60 2.19 -11.70
CA ASN A 38 -6.16 1.98 -11.59
C ASN A 38 -5.87 0.72 -10.78
N ILE A 39 -4.85 -0.04 -11.22
CA ILE A 39 -4.20 -1.07 -10.42
C ILE A 39 -2.84 -0.50 -9.98
N ILE A 40 -2.62 -0.45 -8.66
CA ILE A 40 -1.40 0.02 -8.04
C ILE A 40 -0.65 -1.21 -7.51
N LEU A 41 0.59 -1.35 -7.95
CA LEU A 41 1.52 -2.36 -7.47
C LEU A 41 2.57 -1.67 -6.61
N SER A 42 2.75 -2.14 -5.37
CA SER A 42 3.78 -1.61 -4.47
C SER A 42 4.63 -2.75 -3.87
N PRO A 43 5.93 -2.53 -3.65
CA PRO A 43 6.79 -3.50 -2.98
C PRO A 43 6.23 -3.94 -1.63
N LYS A 44 6.20 -5.25 -1.37
CA LYS A 44 5.90 -5.76 -0.04
C LYS A 44 7.19 -5.74 0.80
N PRO A 45 7.20 -5.10 1.99
CA PRO A 45 8.33 -5.16 2.90
C PRO A 45 8.59 -6.60 3.35
N LYS A 46 9.87 -7.01 3.38
CA LYS A 46 10.27 -8.38 3.78
C LYS A 46 10.33 -8.55 5.30
N SER A 47 10.38 -7.44 6.03
CA SER A 47 10.44 -7.42 7.49
C SER A 47 9.82 -6.14 8.06
N TRP A 48 9.52 -6.14 9.36
CA TRP A 48 9.13 -4.91 10.06
C TRP A 48 10.22 -3.84 10.01
N LYS A 49 11.50 -4.24 9.99
CA LYS A 49 12.62 -3.30 9.85
C LYS A 49 12.56 -2.59 8.50
N ASP A 50 12.40 -3.34 7.41
CA ASP A 50 12.27 -2.79 6.05
C ASP A 50 11.06 -1.84 5.95
N PHE A 51 9.96 -2.17 6.63
CA PHE A 51 8.79 -1.32 6.69
C PHE A 51 9.13 0.04 7.33
N PHE A 52 9.69 0.05 8.53
CA PHE A 52 10.04 1.30 9.21
C PHE A 52 11.14 2.11 8.48
N GLU A 53 12.05 1.46 7.75
CA GLU A 53 13.07 2.15 6.95
C GLU A 53 12.53 2.76 5.66
N LYS A 54 11.55 2.11 5.02
CA LYS A 54 11.03 2.53 3.69
C LYS A 54 9.75 3.36 3.77
N THR A 55 9.01 3.29 4.87
CA THR A 55 7.77 4.04 5.04
C THR A 55 8.07 5.50 5.34
N PRO A 56 7.52 6.46 4.56
CA PRO A 56 7.63 7.87 4.88
C PRO A 56 7.12 8.13 6.30
N LEU A 57 7.93 8.84 7.09
CA LEU A 57 7.50 9.28 8.41
C LEU A 57 6.36 10.28 8.26
N PRO A 58 5.40 10.29 9.22
CA PRO A 58 4.39 11.33 9.25
C PRO A 58 5.04 12.70 9.48
N SER A 59 4.28 13.77 9.27
CA SER A 59 4.76 15.13 9.56
C SER A 59 5.12 15.30 11.04
N GLU A 60 5.99 16.26 11.35
CA GLU A 60 6.47 16.49 12.73
C GLU A 60 5.34 16.78 13.72
N ASP A 61 4.24 17.37 13.24
CA ASP A 61 3.05 17.72 14.03
C ASP A 61 2.02 16.60 14.13
N PHE A 62 2.20 15.50 13.40
CA PHE A 62 1.27 14.37 13.41
C PHE A 62 1.16 13.77 14.80
N MET A 63 -0.05 13.77 15.37
CA MET A 63 -0.32 13.31 16.74
C MET A 63 0.49 14.08 17.80
N SER A 64 0.83 15.34 17.55
CA SER A 64 1.48 16.24 18.53
C SER A 64 0.68 16.37 19.83
N GLU A 65 -0.65 16.28 19.75
CA GLU A 65 -1.55 16.13 20.88
C GLU A 65 -2.37 14.84 20.77
N ARG A 66 -2.46 14.10 21.86
CA ARG A 66 -3.38 12.96 22.00
C ARG A 66 -4.55 13.37 22.88
N ILE A 67 -5.72 13.54 22.27
CA ILE A 67 -6.96 13.82 22.99
C ILE A 67 -7.55 12.50 23.48
N ASP A 68 -7.23 12.14 24.72
CA ASP A 68 -7.73 10.93 25.40
C ASP A 68 -8.79 11.32 26.43
N LEU A 69 -10.03 11.51 25.96
CA LEU A 69 -11.15 11.86 26.83
C LEU A 69 -11.57 10.66 27.67
N ASN A 70 -12.02 10.92 28.90
CA ASN A 70 -12.59 9.88 29.73
C ASN A 70 -13.79 9.21 29.04
N PRO A 71 -14.00 7.90 29.28
CA PRO A 71 -15.18 7.20 28.79
C PRO A 71 -16.47 7.93 29.14
N GLN A 72 -17.40 8.00 28.19
CA GLN A 72 -18.72 8.55 28.44
C GLN A 72 -19.49 7.63 29.41
N ARG A 73 -20.13 8.20 30.43
CA ARG A 73 -21.10 7.46 31.24
C ARG A 73 -22.29 7.07 30.36
N ARG A 74 -22.61 5.78 30.32
CA ARG A 74 -23.82 5.23 29.70
C ARG A 74 -24.71 4.66 30.79
N ASP A 75 -26.01 4.66 30.55
CA ASP A 75 -26.97 4.03 31.45
C ASP A 75 -26.75 2.51 31.43
N ASP A 76 -26.72 1.91 32.61
CA ASP A 76 -26.78 0.46 32.72
C ASP A 76 -28.17 0.00 32.29
N ILE A 77 -28.20 -0.95 31.37
CA ILE A 77 -29.44 -1.53 30.83
C ILE A 77 -29.95 -2.68 31.73
N PHE A 78 -29.36 -2.84 32.93
CA PHE A 78 -29.60 -3.92 33.88
C PHE A 78 -29.94 -3.38 35.26
#